data_AF-A0A3D2G2W1-F1
#
_entry.id   AF-A0A3D2G2W1-F1
#
_cell.length_a   1.000
_cell.length_b   1.000
_cell.length_c   1.000
_cell.angle_alpha   90.00
_cell.angle_beta   90.00
_cell.angle_gamma   90.00
#
_symmetry.space_group_name_H-M   'P 1'
#
loop_
_entity.id
_entity.type
_entity.pdbx_description
1 polymer ?
#
loop_
_entity_poly.entity_id
_entity_poly.type
_entity_poly.pdbx_seq_one_letter_code
_entity_poly.pdbx_strand_id
1 'polypeptide(L)'
;MDYEAIVKRLAAYRKECNLRQNDLAKQFKMTQSQYSKVESGKIKISFDNLYVLQMKGYDIDALILGESKQKLLPCLEQLTHVEDEKQFVSFMKLCEWAWEQWEQDGGVPQGIGGDLLKLWTGIDGQKDTRWVRLRKAYNDISQINMANCIGVNIKKYRLLEQEDIKPDAELLLHIYEQTDCKPGFFMDERGYYLSLINEACKGNERREEQLEEILKMMDKFK
;
A
#
# COMPACT_ATOMS: atom_id res chain seq x y z
N MET A 1 17.05 3.88 4.04
CA MET A 1 16.28 5.13 4.20
C MET A 1 16.16 5.39 5.70
N ASP A 2 16.25 6.64 6.16
CA ASP A 2 16.25 6.97 7.60
C ASP A 2 14.84 7.35 8.08
N TYR A 3 14.44 6.85 9.26
CA TYR A 3 13.21 7.24 9.93
C TYR A 3 13.13 8.76 10.16
N GLU A 4 14.27 9.44 10.34
CA GLU A 4 14.32 10.91 10.43
C GLU A 4 13.72 11.60 9.19
N ALA A 5 13.85 11.01 8.00
CA ALA A 5 13.28 11.54 6.78
C ALA A 5 11.74 11.51 6.80
N ILE A 6 11.14 10.44 7.34
CA ILE A 6 9.68 10.32 7.52
C ILE A 6 9.17 11.45 8.43
N VAL A 7 9.86 11.68 9.54
CA VAL A 7 9.50 12.72 10.50
C VAL A 7 9.61 14.12 9.90
N LYS A 8 10.66 14.38 9.10
CA LYS A 8 10.82 15.64 8.36
C LYS A 8 9.68 15.86 7.36
N ARG A 9 9.28 14.81 6.63
CA ARG A 9 8.14 14.87 5.70
C ARG A 9 6.82 15.12 6.42
N LEU A 10 6.59 14.49 7.58
CA LEU A 10 5.40 14.78 8.41
C LEU A 10 5.35 16.26 8.83
N ALA A 11 6.48 16.83 9.26
CA ALA A 11 6.56 18.23 9.64
C ALA A 11 6.35 19.17 8.43
N ALA A 12 6.80 18.78 7.24
CA ALA A 12 6.54 19.50 6.00
C ALA A 12 5.03 19.49 5.66
N TYR A 13 4.40 18.32 5.63
CA TYR A 13 2.95 18.21 5.38
C TYR A 13 2.11 19.03 6.35
N ARG A 14 2.46 19.01 7.65
CA ARG A 14 1.77 19.84 8.64
C ARG A 14 1.84 21.33 8.27
N LYS A 15 3.02 21.80 7.86
CA LYS A 15 3.25 23.21 7.49
C LYS A 15 2.52 23.58 6.20
N GLU A 16 2.53 22.71 5.19
CA GLU A 16 1.82 22.91 3.92
C GLU A 16 0.31 23.06 4.14
N CYS A 17 -0.26 22.30 5.07
CA CYS A 17 -1.67 22.40 5.44
C CYS A 17 -1.98 23.52 6.46
N ASN A 18 -1.01 24.40 6.77
CA ASN A 18 -1.13 25.48 7.76
C ASN A 18 -1.61 25.01 9.16
N LEU A 19 -1.26 23.78 9.55
CA LEU A 19 -1.66 23.19 10.82
C LEU A 19 -0.63 23.49 11.93
N ARG A 20 -1.12 23.80 13.14
CA ARG A 20 -0.26 23.86 14.33
C ARG A 20 -0.03 22.44 14.87
N GLN A 21 1.04 22.25 15.63
CA GLN A 21 1.29 20.96 16.31
C GLN A 21 0.11 20.52 17.18
N ASN A 22 -0.56 21.47 17.84
CA ASN A 22 -1.78 21.20 18.62
C ASN A 22 -2.92 20.61 17.77
N ASP A 23 -3.01 20.99 16.49
CA ASP A 23 -4.11 20.55 15.62
C ASP A 23 -3.92 19.09 15.21
N LEU A 24 -2.69 18.70 14.83
CA LEU A 24 -2.38 17.29 14.56
C LEU A 24 -2.32 16.45 15.83
N ALA A 25 -1.86 16.99 16.96
CA ALA A 25 -1.90 16.28 18.24
C ALA A 25 -3.33 15.84 18.61
N LYS A 26 -4.31 16.75 18.44
CA LYS A 26 -5.74 16.42 18.64
C LYS A 26 -6.22 15.33 17.69
N GLN A 27 -5.83 15.39 16.41
CA GLN A 27 -6.19 14.38 15.41
C GLN A 27 -5.62 13.00 15.77
N PHE A 28 -4.37 12.96 16.24
CA PHE A 28 -3.72 11.73 16.71
C PHE A 28 -4.13 11.31 18.13
N LYS A 29 -5.12 12.00 18.73
CA LYS A 29 -5.62 11.75 20.09
C LYS A 29 -4.49 11.74 21.14
N MET A 30 -3.54 12.66 21.00
CA MET A 30 -2.40 12.81 21.91
C MET A 30 -2.25 14.27 22.38
N THR A 31 -1.46 14.45 23.43
CA THR A 31 -1.06 15.79 23.88
C THR A 31 -0.06 16.42 22.90
N GLN A 32 0.03 17.74 22.87
CA GLN A 32 1.02 18.43 22.03
C GLN A 32 2.47 18.13 22.41
N SER A 33 2.74 17.86 23.69
CA SER A 33 4.06 17.39 24.13
C SER A 33 4.39 16.02 23.52
N GLN A 34 3.44 15.09 23.46
CA GLN A 34 3.63 13.81 22.78
C GLN A 34 3.83 14.00 21.27
N TYR A 35 3.04 14.86 20.63
CA TYR A 35 3.21 15.14 19.20
C TYR A 35 4.56 15.79 18.87
N SER A 36 5.06 16.70 19.72
CA SER A 36 6.41 17.25 19.58
C SER A 36 7.49 16.16 19.66
N LYS A 37 7.26 15.11 20.45
CA LYS A 37 8.13 13.91 20.47
C LYS A 37 8.01 13.06 19.21
N VAL A 38 6.84 13.04 18.56
CA VAL A 38 6.68 12.43 17.22
C VAL A 38 7.47 13.20 16.17
N GLU A 39 7.32 14.54 16.11
CA GLU A 39 8.07 15.41 15.16
C GLU A 39 9.59 15.47 15.44
N SER A 40 10.06 14.97 16.57
CA SER A 40 11.49 14.82 16.87
C SER A 40 11.97 13.37 16.78
N GLY A 41 11.12 12.44 16.33
CA GLY A 41 11.46 11.02 16.18
C GLY A 41 11.56 10.21 17.48
N LYS A 42 11.35 10.85 18.64
CA LYS A 42 11.39 10.20 19.96
C LYS A 42 10.20 9.28 20.22
N ILE A 43 9.08 9.52 19.54
CA ILE A 43 7.91 8.63 19.52
C ILE A 43 7.67 8.22 18.07
N LYS A 44 7.54 6.91 17.84
CA LYS A 44 7.25 6.37 16.51
C LYS A 44 5.84 6.70 16.06
N ILE A 45 5.66 6.94 14.76
CA ILE A 45 4.34 7.12 14.14
C ILE A 45 3.69 5.74 14.09
N SER A 46 2.61 5.55 14.86
CA SER A 46 1.84 4.30 14.87
C SER A 46 1.01 4.14 13.61
N PHE A 47 0.54 2.91 13.36
CA PHE A 47 -0.42 2.63 12.29
C PHE A 47 -1.65 3.53 12.35
N ASP A 48 -2.23 3.73 13.54
CA ASP A 48 -3.45 4.53 13.68
C ASP A 48 -3.20 6.01 13.34
N ASN A 49 -2.01 6.53 13.62
CA ASN A 49 -1.62 7.88 13.19
C ASN A 49 -1.55 7.96 11.65
N LEU A 50 -0.95 6.95 11.01
CA LEU A 50 -0.91 6.86 9.55
C LEU A 50 -2.33 6.76 8.97
N TYR A 51 -3.21 5.99 9.60
CA TYR A 51 -4.59 5.83 9.16
C TYR A 51 -5.37 7.15 9.26
N VAL A 52 -5.17 7.91 10.34
CA VAL A 52 -5.74 9.27 10.47
C VAL A 52 -5.26 10.18 9.35
N LEU A 53 -3.97 10.13 8.99
CA LEU A 53 -3.44 10.91 7.86
C LEU A 53 -4.07 10.45 6.53
N GLN A 54 -4.16 9.16 6.28
CA GLN A 54 -4.75 8.62 5.06
C GLN A 54 -6.21 9.06 4.89
N MET A 55 -7.00 8.99 5.96
CA MET A 55 -8.41 9.44 5.97
C MET A 55 -8.57 10.94 5.69
N LYS A 56 -7.49 11.72 5.78
CA LYS A 56 -7.44 13.15 5.43
C LYS A 56 -6.91 13.39 4.01
N GLY A 57 -6.65 12.33 3.25
CA GLY A 57 -6.14 12.40 1.89
C GLY A 57 -4.62 12.55 1.78
N TYR A 58 -3.87 12.35 2.87
CA TYR A 58 -2.41 12.34 2.78
C TYR A 58 -1.93 11.03 2.16
N ASP A 59 -0.93 11.15 1.30
CA ASP A 59 -0.26 10.01 0.69
C ASP A 59 0.76 9.40 1.66
N ILE A 60 0.43 8.21 2.17
CA ILE A 60 1.26 7.48 3.14
C ILE A 60 2.52 6.93 2.50
N ASP A 61 2.47 6.54 1.21
CA ASP A 61 3.66 6.08 0.50
C ASP A 61 4.62 7.25 0.29
N ALA A 62 4.11 8.44 -0.04
CA ALA A 62 4.91 9.66 -0.09
C ALA A 62 5.53 10.04 1.27
N LEU A 63 4.76 9.88 2.36
CA LEU A 63 5.26 10.15 3.71
C LEU A 63 6.40 9.20 4.10
N ILE A 64 6.24 7.91 3.85
CA ILE A 64 7.19 6.89 4.31
C ILE A 64 8.37 6.76 3.33
N LEU A 65 8.11 6.70 2.02
CA LEU A 65 9.10 6.44 0.98
C LEU A 65 9.69 7.73 0.39
N GLY A 66 8.94 8.83 0.41
CA GLY A 66 9.34 10.09 -0.21
C GLY A 66 8.90 10.25 -1.66
N GLU A 67 8.19 9.26 -2.20
CA GLU A 67 7.70 9.25 -3.58
C GLU A 67 6.19 9.39 -3.60
N SER A 68 5.70 10.44 -4.26
CA SER A 68 4.25 10.64 -4.41
C SER A 68 3.65 9.61 -5.35
N LYS A 69 2.50 9.07 -4.96
CA LYS A 69 1.64 8.29 -5.84
C LYS A 69 1.36 9.08 -7.10
N GLN A 70 1.51 8.37 -8.21
CA GLN A 70 1.07 8.92 -9.47
C GLN A 70 -0.44 9.06 -9.45
N LYS A 71 -0.94 10.16 -10.05
CA LYS A 71 -2.36 10.29 -10.32
C LYS A 71 -2.82 9.10 -11.18
N LEU A 72 -3.88 8.43 -10.75
CA LEU A 72 -4.49 7.31 -11.46
C LEU A 72 -5.02 7.76 -12.82
N LEU A 73 -5.05 6.84 -13.78
CA LEU A 73 -5.80 7.01 -15.01
C LEU A 73 -7.29 7.20 -14.68
N PRO A 74 -8.04 8.06 -15.40
CA PRO A 74 -9.45 8.34 -15.11
C PRO A 74 -10.32 7.07 -15.04
N CYS A 75 -10.00 6.09 -15.88
CA CYS A 75 -10.68 4.81 -15.94
C CYS A 75 -10.45 3.91 -14.69
N LEU A 76 -9.37 4.16 -13.94
CA LEU A 76 -9.09 3.51 -12.65
C LEU A 76 -9.62 4.32 -11.47
N GLU A 77 -9.68 5.66 -11.58
CA GLU A 77 -10.25 6.53 -10.53
C GLU A 77 -11.70 6.16 -10.22
N GLN A 78 -12.50 5.77 -11.22
CA GLN A 78 -13.88 5.32 -11.01
C GLN A 78 -13.97 4.01 -10.18
N LEU A 79 -12.90 3.21 -10.11
CA LEU A 79 -12.90 1.93 -9.42
C LEU A 79 -12.56 2.03 -7.93
N THR A 80 -12.08 3.19 -7.46
CA THR A 80 -11.74 3.37 -6.03
C THR A 80 -12.96 3.24 -5.13
N HIS A 81 -14.15 3.56 -5.65
CA HIS A 81 -15.41 3.65 -4.91
C HIS A 81 -16.50 2.70 -5.42
N VAL A 82 -16.15 1.70 -6.23
CA VAL A 82 -17.14 0.68 -6.66
C VAL A 82 -17.69 -0.05 -5.43
N GLU A 83 -19.02 -0.04 -5.30
CA GLU A 83 -19.73 -0.69 -4.18
C GLU A 83 -19.83 -2.21 -4.37
N ASP A 84 -19.87 -2.69 -5.62
CA ASP A 84 -19.93 -4.12 -5.92
C ASP A 84 -18.53 -4.77 -5.87
N GLU A 85 -18.21 -5.40 -4.74
CA GLU A 85 -16.98 -6.16 -4.56
C GLU A 85 -16.80 -7.27 -5.60
N LYS A 86 -17.87 -7.94 -6.06
CA LYS A 86 -17.75 -8.99 -7.08
C LYS A 86 -17.33 -8.40 -8.42
N GLN A 87 -17.85 -7.21 -8.73
CA GLN A 87 -17.43 -6.46 -9.90
C GLN A 87 -15.94 -6.12 -9.79
N PHE A 88 -15.49 -5.58 -8.65
CA PHE A 88 -14.08 -5.26 -8.44
C PHE A 88 -13.17 -6.50 -8.56
N VAL A 89 -13.55 -7.63 -7.95
CA VAL A 89 -12.79 -8.88 -8.08
C VAL A 89 -12.71 -9.36 -9.53
N SER A 90 -13.80 -9.24 -10.29
CA SER A 90 -13.82 -9.63 -11.71
C SER A 90 -12.91 -8.74 -12.55
N PHE A 91 -12.90 -7.42 -12.29
CA PHE A 91 -11.94 -6.49 -12.91
C PHE A 91 -10.50 -6.94 -12.67
N MET A 92 -10.19 -7.17 -11.41
CA MET A 92 -8.83 -7.51 -10.99
C MET A 92 -8.35 -8.83 -11.58
N LYS A 93 -9.23 -9.83 -11.77
CA LYS A 93 -8.90 -11.07 -12.49
C LYS A 93 -8.59 -10.86 -13.97
N LEU A 94 -9.32 -9.95 -14.64
CA LEU A 94 -9.00 -9.57 -16.02
C LEU A 94 -7.68 -8.81 -16.08
N CYS A 95 -7.39 -7.98 -15.07
CA CYS A 95 -6.10 -7.29 -14.95
C CYS A 95 -4.95 -8.25 -14.67
N GLU A 96 -5.15 -9.32 -13.87
CA GLU A 96 -4.16 -10.39 -13.68
C GLU A 96 -3.83 -11.05 -15.03
N TRP A 97 -4.84 -11.40 -15.82
CA TRP A 97 -4.60 -11.97 -17.15
C TRP A 97 -3.83 -11.02 -18.07
N ALA A 98 -4.18 -9.72 -18.05
CA ALA A 98 -3.45 -8.72 -18.83
C ALA A 98 -2.02 -8.51 -18.32
N TRP A 99 -1.82 -8.58 -17.00
CA TRP A 99 -0.53 -8.47 -16.34
C TRP A 99 0.45 -9.52 -16.84
N GLU A 100 0.02 -10.77 -17.02
CA GLU A 100 0.88 -11.83 -17.58
C GLU A 100 1.40 -11.49 -18.98
N GLN A 101 0.62 -10.74 -19.77
CA GLN A 101 1.06 -10.26 -21.09
C GLN A 101 2.05 -9.09 -20.96
N TRP A 102 1.81 -8.16 -20.04
CA TRP A 102 2.68 -7.01 -19.76
C TRP A 102 4.00 -7.41 -19.05
N GLU A 103 4.05 -8.59 -18.45
CA GLU A 103 5.27 -9.13 -17.86
C GLU A 103 6.21 -9.65 -18.96
N GLN A 104 5.67 -10.25 -20.01
CA GLN A 104 6.44 -10.80 -21.14
C GLN A 104 7.10 -9.71 -21.99
N ASP A 105 6.48 -8.54 -22.12
CA ASP A 105 7.04 -7.39 -22.83
C ASP A 105 7.92 -6.48 -21.92
N GLY A 106 8.09 -6.87 -20.65
CA GLY A 106 9.00 -6.25 -19.69
C GLY A 106 8.59 -4.87 -19.18
N GLY A 107 7.32 -4.48 -19.31
CA GLY A 107 6.89 -3.15 -18.85
C GLY A 107 6.01 -3.14 -17.60
N VAL A 108 5.97 -4.22 -16.83
CA VAL A 108 5.42 -4.17 -15.47
C VAL A 108 6.44 -3.56 -14.48
N PRO A 109 5.98 -2.88 -13.42
CA PRO A 109 6.83 -2.46 -12.31
C PRO A 109 7.62 -3.63 -11.72
N GLN A 110 8.86 -3.35 -11.32
CA GLN A 110 9.68 -4.31 -10.57
C GLN A 110 9.12 -4.50 -9.15
N GLY A 111 9.52 -5.60 -8.51
CA GLY A 111 9.16 -5.91 -7.13
C GLY A 111 8.04 -6.95 -7.02
N ILE A 112 7.58 -7.17 -5.78
CA ILE A 112 6.63 -8.25 -5.48
C ILE A 112 5.17 -7.92 -5.81
N GLY A 113 4.89 -6.72 -6.33
CA GLY A 113 3.52 -6.25 -6.55
C GLY A 113 2.72 -7.17 -7.49
N GLY A 114 3.35 -7.65 -8.56
CA GLY A 114 2.73 -8.60 -9.49
C GLY A 114 2.38 -9.93 -8.82
N ASP A 115 3.27 -10.45 -7.97
CA ASP A 115 3.01 -11.68 -7.22
C ASP A 115 1.90 -11.51 -6.19
N LEU A 116 1.83 -10.35 -5.52
CA LEU A 116 0.73 -10.00 -4.62
C LEU A 116 -0.61 -9.94 -5.36
N LEU A 117 -0.63 -9.35 -6.56
CA LEU A 117 -1.80 -9.28 -7.40
C LEU A 117 -2.31 -10.69 -7.76
N LYS A 118 -1.43 -11.54 -8.31
CA LYS A 118 -1.74 -12.94 -8.68
C LYS A 118 -2.23 -13.75 -7.48
N LEU A 119 -1.60 -13.57 -6.31
CA LEU A 119 -2.03 -14.24 -5.09
C LEU A 119 -3.42 -13.79 -4.66
N TRP A 120 -3.73 -12.49 -4.71
CA TRP A 120 -5.02 -11.95 -4.28
C TRP A 120 -6.19 -12.36 -5.19
N THR A 121 -5.98 -12.41 -6.50
CA THR A 121 -7.00 -12.83 -7.47
C THR A 121 -7.23 -14.36 -7.52
N GLY A 122 -6.25 -15.14 -7.03
CA GLY A 122 -6.33 -16.59 -6.90
C GLY A 122 -7.41 -17.11 -5.94
N ILE A 123 -7.60 -18.44 -5.94
CA ILE A 123 -8.71 -19.13 -5.24
C ILE A 123 -8.72 -18.88 -3.71
N ASP A 124 -7.54 -18.73 -3.10
CA ASP A 124 -7.38 -18.57 -1.65
C ASP A 124 -6.89 -17.17 -1.23
N GLY A 125 -6.59 -16.29 -2.19
CA GLY A 125 -6.00 -14.96 -1.94
C GLY A 125 -6.82 -14.08 -1.00
N GLN A 126 -8.14 -14.11 -1.14
CA GLN A 126 -9.03 -13.30 -0.33
C GLN A 126 -9.23 -13.84 1.10
N LYS A 127 -8.82 -15.08 1.37
CA LYS A 127 -8.91 -15.67 2.72
C LYS A 127 -7.67 -15.40 3.55
N ASP A 128 -6.53 -15.21 2.88
CA ASP A 128 -5.25 -14.96 3.53
C ASP A 128 -5.14 -13.51 4.02
N THR A 129 -4.58 -13.33 5.21
CA THR A 129 -4.22 -11.98 5.68
C THR A 129 -3.14 -11.38 4.78
N ARG A 130 -3.03 -10.05 4.79
CA ARG A 130 -2.03 -9.33 3.98
C ARG A 130 -0.60 -9.79 4.28
N TRP A 131 -0.32 -10.17 5.52
CA TRP A 131 0.97 -10.68 5.94
C TRP A 131 1.27 -12.10 5.42
N VAL A 132 0.27 -12.98 5.40
CA VAL A 132 0.39 -14.30 4.77
C VAL A 132 0.70 -14.12 3.28
N ARG A 133 -0.02 -13.20 2.61
CA ARG A 133 0.20 -12.92 1.17
C ARG A 133 1.54 -12.30 0.89
N LEU A 134 1.99 -11.34 1.70
CA LEU A 134 3.35 -10.81 1.63
C LEU A 134 4.40 -11.93 1.72
N ARG A 135 4.25 -12.84 2.69
CA ARG A 135 5.18 -13.95 2.89
C ARG A 135 5.18 -14.95 1.73
N LYS A 136 3.99 -15.25 1.17
CA LYS A 136 3.83 -16.11 -0.01
C LYS A 136 4.46 -15.48 -1.25
N ALA A 137 4.20 -14.19 -1.50
CA ALA A 137 4.80 -13.43 -2.60
C ALA A 137 6.33 -13.38 -2.47
N TYR A 138 6.82 -13.26 -1.24
CA TYR A 138 8.24 -13.27 -0.94
C TYR A 138 8.79 -14.71 -0.80
N ASN A 139 8.74 -15.47 -1.90
CA ASN A 139 9.28 -16.83 -2.03
C ASN A 139 8.69 -17.90 -1.08
N ASP A 140 7.45 -17.70 -0.61
CA ASP A 140 6.75 -18.57 0.36
C ASP A 140 7.63 -19.08 1.51
N ILE A 141 8.39 -18.16 2.09
CA ILE A 141 9.30 -18.50 3.18
C ILE A 141 8.53 -18.80 4.47
N SER A 142 9.19 -19.46 5.42
CA SER A 142 8.63 -19.72 6.75
C SER A 142 8.43 -18.43 7.56
N GLN A 143 7.52 -18.45 8.55
CA GLN A 143 7.30 -17.33 9.47
C GLN A 143 8.59 -16.84 10.14
N ILE A 144 9.49 -17.76 10.52
CA ILE A 144 10.75 -17.42 11.17
C ILE A 144 11.71 -16.72 10.22
N ASN A 145 11.77 -17.16 8.96
CA ASN A 145 12.60 -16.51 7.95
C ASN A 145 12.06 -15.12 7.62
N MET A 146 10.73 -14.97 7.51
CA MET A 146 10.12 -13.68 7.28
C MET A 146 10.31 -12.71 8.46
N ALA A 147 10.18 -13.20 9.69
CA ALA A 147 10.46 -12.42 10.89
C ALA A 147 11.90 -11.89 10.90
N ASN A 148 12.87 -12.76 10.58
CA ASN A 148 14.28 -12.38 10.48
C ASN A 148 14.53 -11.38 9.35
N CYS A 149 13.89 -11.57 8.18
CA CYS A 149 13.97 -10.69 7.03
C CYS A 149 13.55 -9.25 7.40
N ILE A 150 12.41 -9.09 8.07
CA ILE A 150 11.89 -7.77 8.45
C ILE A 150 12.35 -7.30 9.85
N GLY A 151 13.38 -7.95 10.41
CA GLY A 151 14.01 -7.49 11.66
C GLY A 151 13.13 -7.53 12.91
N VAL A 152 12.15 -8.45 12.99
CA VAL A 152 11.28 -8.61 14.17
C VAL A 152 11.43 -10.00 14.80
N ASN A 153 11.08 -10.12 16.08
CA ASN A 153 11.05 -11.44 16.71
C ASN A 153 9.86 -12.27 16.18
N ILE A 154 10.00 -13.61 16.19
CA ILE A 154 8.98 -14.54 15.70
C ILE A 154 7.62 -14.41 16.42
N LYS A 155 7.59 -14.05 17.71
CA LYS A 155 6.32 -13.86 18.43
C LYS A 155 5.57 -12.63 17.90
N LYS A 156 6.29 -11.53 17.66
CA LYS A 156 5.78 -10.29 17.07
C LYS A 156 5.31 -10.56 15.65
N TYR A 157 6.07 -11.31 14.86
CA TYR A 157 5.66 -11.67 13.49
C TYR A 157 4.36 -12.48 13.47
N ARG A 158 4.20 -13.49 14.34
CA ARG A 158 2.96 -14.26 14.43
C ARG A 158 1.74 -13.40 14.74
N LEU A 159 1.89 -12.45 15.67
CA LEU A 159 0.82 -11.50 16.00
C LEU A 159 0.52 -10.54 14.83
N LEU A 160 1.54 -10.15 14.04
CA LEU A 160 1.32 -9.38 12.81
C LEU A 160 0.55 -10.22 11.78
N GLU A 161 0.93 -11.48 11.57
CA GLU A 161 0.30 -12.36 10.58
C GLU A 161 -1.16 -12.68 10.92
N GLN A 162 -1.47 -12.74 12.23
CA GLN A 162 -2.83 -12.85 12.78
C GLN A 162 -3.61 -11.51 12.78
N GLU A 163 -2.96 -10.41 12.39
CA GLU A 163 -3.49 -9.03 12.45
C GLU A 163 -3.90 -8.56 13.87
N ASP A 164 -3.39 -9.22 14.91
CA ASP A 164 -3.60 -8.85 16.33
C ASP A 164 -2.83 -7.58 16.73
N ILE A 165 -1.73 -7.30 16.04
CA ILE A 165 -0.95 -6.07 16.19
C ILE A 165 -0.71 -5.40 14.83
N LYS A 166 -0.52 -4.08 14.84
CA LYS A 166 -0.30 -3.28 13.64
C LYS A 166 1.15 -2.78 13.55
N PRO A 167 1.72 -2.65 12.34
CA PRO A 167 3.08 -2.15 12.16
C PRO A 167 3.15 -0.63 12.38
N ASP A 168 4.27 -0.13 12.89
CA ASP A 168 4.56 1.31 12.90
C ASP A 168 5.19 1.75 11.57
N ALA A 169 5.34 3.06 11.36
CA ALA A 169 5.89 3.61 10.12
C ALA A 169 7.33 3.14 9.83
N GLU A 170 8.12 2.87 10.88
CA GLU A 170 9.49 2.37 10.70
C GLU A 170 9.48 0.92 10.21
N LEU A 171 8.63 0.07 10.79
CA LEU A 171 8.48 -1.31 10.32
C LEU A 171 7.95 -1.35 8.88
N LEU A 172 7.01 -0.49 8.50
CA LEU A 172 6.53 -0.38 7.12
C LEU A 172 7.64 0.03 6.15
N LEU A 173 8.49 0.99 6.54
CA LEU A 173 9.66 1.36 5.75
C LEU A 173 10.61 0.17 5.57
N HIS A 174 10.91 -0.54 6.65
CA HIS A 174 11.84 -1.66 6.58
C HIS A 174 11.29 -2.82 5.74
N ILE A 175 9.98 -3.07 5.77
CA ILE A 175 9.33 -4.05 4.90
C ILE A 175 9.52 -3.67 3.43
N TYR A 176 9.33 -2.40 3.08
CA TYR A 176 9.58 -1.92 1.73
C TYR A 176 11.04 -2.15 1.32
N GLU A 177 12.00 -1.81 2.18
CA GLU A 177 13.43 -2.00 1.87
C GLU A 177 13.84 -3.46 1.63
N GLN A 178 13.15 -4.43 2.24
CA GLN A 178 13.49 -5.85 2.12
C GLN A 178 12.69 -6.58 1.03
N THR A 179 11.45 -6.14 0.79
CA THR A 179 10.49 -6.88 -0.03
C THR A 179 9.97 -6.10 -1.22
N ASP A 180 10.29 -4.80 -1.33
CA ASP A 180 9.74 -3.89 -2.34
C ASP A 180 8.20 -3.72 -2.25
N CYS A 181 7.61 -4.08 -1.10
CA CYS A 181 6.20 -3.90 -0.82
C CYS A 181 5.91 -2.50 -0.29
N LYS A 182 5.19 -1.68 -1.06
CA LYS A 182 4.82 -0.32 -0.63
C LYS A 182 3.87 -0.35 0.58
N PRO A 183 4.01 0.57 1.56
CA PRO A 183 3.14 0.67 2.74
C PRO A 183 1.64 0.71 2.43
N GLY A 184 1.26 1.29 1.29
CA GLY A 184 -0.10 1.34 0.78
C GLY A 184 -0.81 -0.01 0.79
N PHE A 185 -0.10 -1.12 0.54
CA PHE A 185 -0.66 -2.47 0.60
C PHE A 185 -1.31 -2.79 1.96
N PHE A 186 -0.71 -2.34 3.07
CA PHE A 186 -1.24 -2.55 4.42
C PHE A 186 -2.28 -1.52 4.84
N MET A 187 -2.42 -0.42 4.12
CA MET A 187 -3.24 0.72 4.51
C MET A 187 -4.53 0.78 3.68
N ASP A 188 -4.39 0.69 2.36
CA ASP A 188 -5.44 0.69 1.35
C ASP A 188 -5.04 -0.26 0.23
N GLU A 189 -5.41 -1.52 0.43
CA GLU A 189 -5.09 -2.61 -0.50
C GLU A 189 -5.69 -2.38 -1.90
N ARG A 190 -6.92 -1.86 -1.97
CA ARG A 190 -7.57 -1.54 -3.24
C ARG A 190 -6.77 -0.47 -3.99
N GLY A 191 -6.49 0.65 -3.33
CA GLY A 191 -5.69 1.73 -3.93
C GLY A 191 -4.28 1.28 -4.30
N TYR A 192 -3.68 0.36 -3.53
CA TYR A 192 -2.40 -0.25 -3.86
C TYR A 192 -2.45 -1.00 -5.20
N TYR A 193 -3.39 -1.94 -5.39
CA TYR A 193 -3.47 -2.67 -6.67
C TYR A 193 -3.84 -1.78 -7.84
N LEU A 194 -4.73 -0.80 -7.65
CA LEU A 194 -5.04 0.18 -8.69
C LEU A 194 -3.81 1.02 -9.07
N SER A 195 -2.98 1.41 -8.09
CA SER A 195 -1.73 2.13 -8.36
C SER A 195 -0.72 1.26 -9.11
N LEU A 196 -0.66 -0.04 -8.80
CA LEU A 196 0.21 -0.99 -9.49
C LEU A 196 -0.19 -1.16 -10.97
N ILE A 197 -1.48 -1.34 -11.25
CA ILE A 197 -2.00 -1.40 -12.63
C ILE A 197 -1.74 -0.08 -13.35
N ASN A 198 -1.95 1.05 -12.66
CA ASN A 198 -1.67 2.37 -13.21
C ASN A 198 -0.20 2.52 -13.60
N GLU A 199 0.75 2.12 -12.75
CA GLU A 199 2.18 2.18 -13.05
C GLU A 199 2.57 1.30 -14.26
N ALA A 200 1.89 0.17 -14.46
CA ALA A 200 2.11 -0.70 -15.63
C ALA A 200 1.54 -0.13 -16.93
N CYS A 201 0.42 0.59 -16.87
CA CYS A 201 -0.27 1.08 -18.07
C CYS A 201 0.10 2.51 -18.47
N LYS A 202 0.30 3.40 -17.49
CA LYS A 202 0.36 4.83 -17.73
C LYS A 202 1.54 5.22 -18.61
N GLY A 203 1.25 5.93 -19.70
CA GLY A 203 2.23 6.32 -20.72
C GLY A 203 2.46 5.25 -21.79
N ASN A 204 1.71 4.15 -21.78
CA ASN A 204 1.72 3.12 -22.81
C ASN A 204 0.31 2.98 -23.42
N GLU A 205 0.10 3.63 -24.58
CA GLU A 205 -1.21 3.71 -25.26
C GLU A 205 -1.87 2.34 -25.43
N ARG A 206 -1.10 1.33 -25.85
CA ARG A 206 -1.63 -0.03 -26.05
C ARG A 206 -2.21 -0.63 -24.76
N ARG A 207 -1.57 -0.39 -23.61
CA ARG A 207 -2.02 -0.94 -22.33
C ARG A 207 -3.17 -0.13 -21.75
N GLU A 208 -3.16 1.18 -21.94
CA GLU A 208 -4.30 2.05 -21.60
C GLU A 208 -5.55 1.64 -22.39
N GLU A 209 -5.43 1.38 -23.69
CA GLU A 209 -6.51 0.86 -24.53
C GLU A 209 -7.03 -0.50 -24.04
N GLN A 210 -6.12 -1.45 -23.75
CA GLN A 210 -6.49 -2.75 -23.19
C GLN A 210 -7.24 -2.61 -21.86
N LEU A 211 -6.81 -1.70 -21.00
CA LEU A 211 -7.46 -1.43 -19.72
C LEU A 211 -8.88 -0.87 -19.91
N GLU A 212 -9.07 0.03 -20.87
CA GLU A 212 -10.41 0.51 -21.23
C GLU A 212 -11.31 -0.60 -21.80
N GLU A 213 -10.75 -1.50 -22.61
CA GLU A 213 -11.51 -2.65 -23.13
C GLU A 213 -11.97 -3.58 -22.01
N ILE A 214 -11.11 -3.88 -21.04
CA ILE A 214 -11.45 -4.66 -19.84
C ILE A 214 -12.65 -4.01 -19.12
N LEU A 215 -12.60 -2.69 -18.90
CA LEU A 215 -13.69 -1.95 -18.27
C LEU A 215 -14.99 -2.01 -19.08
N LYS A 216 -14.92 -1.83 -20.40
CA LYS A 216 -16.07 -1.95 -21.30
C LYS A 216 -16.68 -3.35 -21.28
N MET A 217 -15.88 -4.40 -21.11
CA MET A 217 -16.40 -5.76 -20.94
C MET A 217 -17.21 -5.87 -19.66
N MET A 218 -16.74 -5.29 -18.56
CA MET A 218 -17.45 -5.36 -17.28
C MET A 218 -18.81 -4.67 -17.28
N ASP A 219 -18.92 -3.50 -17.93
CA ASP A 219 -20.19 -2.78 -18.01
C ASP A 219 -21.25 -3.53 -18.83
N LYS A 220 -20.84 -4.45 -19.71
CA LYS A 220 -21.76 -5.32 -20.47
C LYS A 220 -22.32 -6.49 -19.65
N PHE A 221 -21.74 -6.78 -18.48
CA PHE A 221 -22.17 -7.85 -17.59
C PHE A 221 -22.92 -7.36 -16.34
N LYS A 222 -23.22 -6.05 -16.27
CA LYS A 222 -24.21 -5.48 -15.33
C LYS A 222 -25.63 -5.74 -15.84
#